data_AF-A0A7R9V031-F1
#
_entry.id   AF-A0A7R9V031-F1
#
_cell.length_a   1.000
_cell.length_b   1.000
_cell.length_c   1.000
_cell.angle_alpha   90.00
_cell.angle_beta   90.00
_cell.angle_gamma   90.00
#
_symmetry.space_group_name_H-M   'P 1'
#
loop_
_entity.id
_entity.type
_entity.pdbx_description
1 polymer ?
#
loop_
_entity_poly.entity_id
_entity_poly.type
_entity_poly.pdbx_seq_one_letter_code
_entity_poly.pdbx_strand_id
1 'polypeptide(L)'
;ARAEGIYFQAQDDYLDCFGTPEQIGKVGTDIQDKKCGWLFANAYHQGLCTPEQKALLERTYGKCKVFSPEEAAIKELYKAIKLPEIYEKYEQDSYDRIMRLRGTTKQVPWPVFEIFLKKIYKRSK
;
A
#
# COMPACT_ATOMS: atom_id res chain seq x y z
N ALA A 1 2.93 10.03 -15.55
CA ALA A 1 3.86 10.61 -14.54
C ALA A 1 3.27 10.72 -13.13
N ARG A 2 2.42 11.71 -12.77
CA ARG A 2 1.99 11.91 -11.35
C ARG A 2 1.10 10.78 -10.80
N ALA A 3 0.19 10.23 -11.60
CA ALA A 3 -0.71 9.15 -11.17
C ALA A 3 0.03 7.81 -10.96
N GLU A 4 1.05 7.54 -11.77
CA GLU A 4 1.88 6.32 -11.67
C GLU A 4 2.76 6.33 -10.43
N GLY A 5 3.36 7.48 -10.09
CA GLY A 5 4.17 7.60 -8.88
C GLY A 5 3.35 7.41 -7.59
N ILE A 6 2.09 7.86 -7.58
CA ILE A 6 1.20 7.66 -6.43
C ILE A 6 0.79 6.19 -6.29
N TYR A 7 0.48 5.50 -7.40
CA TYR A 7 0.19 4.07 -7.36
C TYR A 7 1.41 3.24 -6.92
N PHE A 8 2.60 3.54 -7.45
CA PHE A 8 3.82 2.83 -7.06
C PHE A 8 4.15 3.02 -5.57
N GLN A 9 4.00 4.24 -5.04
CA GLN A 9 4.20 4.49 -3.61
C GLN A 9 3.16 3.78 -2.75
N ALA A 10 1.89 3.77 -3.17
CA ALA A 10 0.85 3.04 -2.46
C ALA A 10 1.10 1.52 -2.44
N GLN A 11 1.62 0.97 -3.54
CA GLN A 11 2.01 -0.43 -3.61
C GLN A 11 3.23 -0.74 -2.76
N ASP A 12 4.26 0.12 -2.75
CA ASP A 12 5.42 -0.04 -1.87
C ASP A 12 5.00 -0.02 -0.40
N ASP A 13 4.14 0.93 0.00
CA ASP A 13 3.62 1.01 1.37
C ASP A 13 2.77 -0.22 1.74
N TYR A 14 1.96 -0.74 0.80
CA TYR A 14 1.18 -1.97 1.01
C TYR A 14 2.09 -3.18 1.21
N LEU A 15 3.08 -3.34 0.33
CA LEU A 15 4.04 -4.44 0.36
C LEU A 15 4.99 -4.35 1.56
N ASP A 16 5.34 -3.17 2.03
CA ASP A 16 6.14 -2.98 3.25
C ASP A 16 5.40 -3.52 4.48
N CYS A 17 4.07 -3.39 4.52
CA CYS A 17 3.26 -3.87 5.63
C CYS A 17 2.87 -5.35 5.51
N PHE A 18 2.41 -5.79 4.34
CA PHE A 18 1.82 -7.12 4.12
C PHE A 18 2.69 -8.08 3.33
N GLY A 19 3.71 -7.60 2.63
CA GLY A 19 4.63 -8.41 1.86
C GLY A 19 5.64 -9.12 2.76
N THR A 20 6.11 -10.28 2.33
CA THR A 20 7.20 -10.98 3.01
C THR A 20 8.55 -10.33 2.65
N PRO A 21 9.58 -10.44 3.52
CA PRO A 21 10.91 -9.95 3.21
C PRO A 21 11.49 -10.49 1.89
N GLU A 22 11.11 -11.72 1.51
CA GLU A 22 11.50 -12.36 0.25
C GLU A 22 10.83 -11.73 -0.99
N GLN A 23 9.60 -11.23 -0.82
CA GLN A 23 8.84 -10.53 -1.85
C GLN A 23 9.37 -9.12 -2.08
N ILE A 24 9.72 -8.39 -1.01
CA ILE A 24 10.11 -6.98 -1.08
C ILE A 24 11.63 -6.76 -1.12
N GLY A 25 12.42 -7.78 -0.71
CA GLY A 25 13.89 -7.70 -0.65
C GLY A 25 14.44 -6.88 0.52
N LYS A 26 13.56 -6.44 1.43
CA LYS A 26 13.86 -5.67 2.65
C LYS A 26 12.95 -6.15 3.78
N VAL A 27 13.25 -5.76 5.01
CA VAL A 27 12.32 -5.90 6.12
C VAL A 27 11.45 -4.65 6.14
N GLY A 28 10.13 -4.82 6.20
CA GLY A 28 9.21 -3.68 6.28
C GLY A 28 9.32 -2.98 7.62
N THR A 29 9.48 -1.65 7.60
CA THR A 29 9.63 -0.83 8.81
C THR A 29 8.64 0.32 8.89
N ASP A 30 7.73 0.48 7.91
CA ASP A 30 6.84 1.64 7.80
C ASP A 30 6.00 1.90 9.07
N ILE A 31 5.56 0.84 9.76
CA ILE A 31 4.80 0.93 11.02
C ILE A 31 5.70 1.42 12.17
N GLN A 32 6.92 0.91 12.26
CA GLN A 32 7.89 1.30 13.28
C GLN A 32 8.40 2.73 13.06
N ASP A 33 8.66 3.13 11.80
CA ASP A 33 9.13 4.47 11.43
C ASP A 33 8.02 5.53 11.47
N LYS A 34 6.80 5.14 11.87
CA LYS A 34 5.63 6.03 11.92
C LYS A 34 5.39 6.71 10.56
N LYS A 35 5.65 6.02 9.46
CA LYS A 35 5.55 6.60 8.13
C LYS A 35 4.09 6.89 7.82
N CYS A 36 3.81 8.09 7.31
CA CYS A 36 2.48 8.48 6.84
C CYS A 36 2.24 7.93 5.41
N GLY A 37 2.29 6.60 5.29
CA GLY A 37 2.07 5.89 4.04
C GLY A 37 0.58 5.74 3.70
N TRP A 38 0.30 5.15 2.55
CA TRP A 38 -1.07 4.94 2.05
C TRP A 38 -1.95 4.19 3.07
N LEU A 39 -1.42 3.17 3.74
CA LEU A 39 -2.17 2.39 4.72
C LEU A 39 -2.62 3.21 5.93
N PHE A 40 -1.68 3.95 6.54
CA PHE A 40 -1.98 4.81 7.69
C PHE A 40 -2.96 5.92 7.31
N ALA A 41 -2.74 6.57 6.16
CA ALA A 41 -3.62 7.63 5.68
C ALA A 41 -5.05 7.13 5.46
N ASN A 42 -5.23 5.95 4.85
CA ASN A 42 -6.56 5.38 4.64
C ASN A 42 -7.21 4.94 5.95
N ALA A 43 -6.48 4.25 6.83
CA ALA A 43 -7.00 3.83 8.12
C ALA A 43 -7.42 5.01 9.01
N TYR A 44 -6.56 6.03 9.13
CA TYR A 44 -6.76 7.16 10.05
C TYR A 44 -7.70 8.24 9.48
N HIS A 45 -7.51 8.64 8.21
CA HIS A 45 -8.23 9.77 7.63
C HIS A 45 -9.52 9.39 6.90
N GLN A 46 -9.65 8.20 6.30
CA GLN A 46 -10.90 7.82 5.63
C GLN A 46 -12.00 7.34 6.59
N GLY A 47 -11.80 7.48 7.90
CA GLY A 47 -12.83 7.13 8.90
C GLY A 47 -13.14 5.62 8.96
N LEU A 48 -12.23 4.78 8.47
CA LEU A 48 -12.36 3.32 8.50
C LEU A 48 -12.19 2.77 9.92
N CYS A 49 -11.41 3.45 10.75
CA CYS A 49 -11.18 3.09 12.14
C CYS A 49 -12.23 3.71 13.07
N THR A 50 -12.72 2.90 14.03
CA THR A 50 -13.46 3.39 15.20
C THR A 50 -12.56 4.24 16.10
N PRO A 51 -13.13 5.05 17.01
CA PRO A 51 -12.35 5.83 17.98
C PRO A 51 -11.38 4.97 18.80
N GLU A 52 -11.78 3.76 19.18
CA GLU A 52 -10.94 2.81 19.93
C GLU A 52 -9.77 2.28 19.07
N GLN A 53 -10.04 1.97 17.80
CA GLN A 53 -9.02 1.55 16.84
C GLN A 53 -8.02 2.68 16.53
N LYS A 54 -8.50 3.93 16.46
CA LYS A 54 -7.63 5.10 16.32
C LYS A 54 -6.72 5.27 17.53
N ALA A 55 -7.26 5.15 18.75
CA ALA A 55 -6.46 5.22 19.97
C ALA A 55 -5.38 4.12 20.03
N LEU A 56 -5.70 2.90 19.55
CA LEU A 56 -4.72 1.83 19.41
C LEU A 56 -3.62 2.19 18.41
N LEU A 57 -3.99 2.68 17.23
CA LEU A 57 -3.04 3.18 16.22
C LEU A 57 -2.14 4.27 16.81
N GLU A 58 -2.67 5.29 17.48
CA GLU A 58 -1.87 6.38 18.04
C GLU A 58 -0.93 5.93 19.17
N ARG A 59 -1.34 4.93 19.96
CA ARG A 59 -0.52 4.37 21.03
C ARG A 59 0.63 3.51 20.49
N THR A 60 0.38 2.78 19.40
CA THR A 60 1.24 1.68 18.96
C THR A 60 2.08 2.03 17.73
N TYR A 61 1.54 2.83 16.81
CA TYR A 61 2.17 3.24 15.55
C TYR A 61 3.38 4.15 15.83
N GLY A 62 4.55 3.79 15.31
CA GLY A 62 5.80 4.50 15.58
C GLY A 62 6.49 4.15 16.90
N LYS A 63 5.93 3.22 17.69
CA LYS A 63 6.49 2.80 18.99
C LYS A 63 6.71 1.29 19.11
N CYS A 64 6.20 0.51 18.16
CA CYS A 64 6.43 -0.92 18.06
C CYS A 64 7.78 -1.24 17.39
N LYS A 65 8.24 -2.48 17.54
CA LYS A 65 9.40 -3.01 16.80
C LYS A 65 8.94 -3.89 15.65
N VAL A 66 9.78 -4.10 14.63
CA VAL A 66 9.48 -5.13 13.62
C VAL A 66 9.37 -6.51 14.28
N PHE A 67 8.40 -7.31 13.82
CA PHE A 67 8.04 -8.64 14.32
C PHE A 67 7.52 -8.66 15.76
N SER A 68 7.11 -7.51 16.29
CA SER A 68 6.51 -7.41 17.62
C SER A 68 5.00 -7.74 17.59
N PRO A 69 4.41 -8.21 18.71
CA PRO A 69 2.97 -8.42 18.81
C PRO A 69 2.18 -7.12 18.59
N GLU A 70 2.77 -5.96 18.88
CA GLU A 70 2.23 -4.63 18.59
C GLU A 70 2.08 -4.37 17.09
N GLU A 71 3.08 -4.72 16.29
CA GLU A 71 3.00 -4.62 14.83
C GLU A 71 1.93 -5.56 14.28
N ALA A 72 1.87 -6.79 14.81
CA ALA A 72 0.84 -7.76 14.44
C ALA A 72 -0.56 -7.21 14.75
N ALA A 73 -0.77 -6.57 15.91
CA ALA A 73 -2.06 -5.95 16.25
C ALA A 73 -2.48 -4.84 15.26
N ILE A 74 -1.53 -4.06 14.75
CA ILE A 74 -1.80 -3.05 13.71
C ILE A 74 -2.17 -3.71 12.38
N LYS A 75 -1.47 -4.79 11.99
CA LYS A 75 -1.80 -5.55 10.77
C LYS A 75 -3.18 -6.20 10.87
N GLU A 76 -3.53 -6.75 12.02
CA GLU A 76 -4.86 -7.30 12.29
C GLU A 76 -5.94 -6.22 12.26
N LEU A 77 -5.67 -5.03 12.81
CA LEU A 77 -6.57 -3.88 12.68
C LEU A 77 -6.78 -3.50 11.22
N TYR A 78 -5.72 -3.45 10.41
CA TYR A 78 -5.85 -3.19 8.97
C TYR A 78 -6.68 -4.24 8.23
N LYS A 79 -6.54 -5.53 8.59
CA LYS A 79 -7.42 -6.58 8.07
C LYS A 79 -8.87 -6.39 8.53
N ALA A 80 -9.09 -6.05 9.80
CA ALA A 80 -10.42 -5.85 10.37
C ALA A 80 -11.20 -4.71 9.69
N ILE A 81 -10.51 -3.63 9.32
CA ILE A 81 -11.11 -2.52 8.56
C ILE A 81 -11.16 -2.79 7.04
N LYS A 82 -10.84 -4.01 6.61
CA LYS A 82 -10.83 -4.43 5.20
C LYS A 82 -9.91 -3.60 4.30
N LEU A 83 -8.81 -3.09 4.86
CA LEU A 83 -7.85 -2.29 4.12
C LEU A 83 -7.23 -3.03 2.92
N PRO A 84 -6.95 -4.36 3.00
CA PRO A 84 -6.52 -5.13 1.84
C PRO A 84 -7.52 -5.14 0.68
N GLU A 85 -8.82 -5.22 0.97
CA GLU A 85 -9.89 -5.18 -0.05
C GLU A 85 -9.96 -3.80 -0.72
N ILE A 86 -9.80 -2.73 0.06
CA ILE A 86 -9.76 -1.35 -0.46
C ILE A 86 -8.53 -1.15 -1.35
N TYR A 87 -7.38 -1.69 -0.94
CA TYR A 87 -6.16 -1.64 -1.74
C TYR A 87 -6.32 -2.41 -3.05
N GLU A 88 -6.88 -3.62 -3.04
CA GLU A 88 -7.10 -4.41 -4.26
C GLU A 88 -8.00 -3.66 -5.24
N LYS A 89 -9.07 -3.02 -4.75
CA LYS A 89 -9.93 -2.18 -5.58
C LYS A 89 -9.16 -0.97 -6.16
N TYR A 90 -8.37 -0.29 -5.32
CA TYR A 90 -7.54 0.83 -5.77
C TYR A 90 -6.49 0.41 -6.82
N GLU A 91 -5.90 -0.77 -6.66
CA GLU A 91 -4.96 -1.35 -7.63
C GLU A 91 -5.65 -1.61 -8.96
N GLN A 92 -6.84 -2.22 -8.94
CA GLN A 92 -7.63 -2.46 -10.15
C GLN A 92 -8.02 -1.14 -10.84
N ASP A 93 -8.58 -0.18 -10.10
CA ASP A 93 -8.96 1.14 -10.63
C ASP A 93 -7.75 1.88 -11.20
N SER A 94 -6.59 1.80 -10.55
CA SER A 94 -5.34 2.39 -11.02
C SER A 94 -4.87 1.71 -12.32
N TYR A 95 -4.94 0.38 -12.38
CA TYR A 95 -4.61 -0.38 -13.58
C TYR A 95 -5.52 -0.02 -14.76
N ASP A 96 -6.84 -0.01 -14.55
CA ASP A 96 -7.82 0.39 -15.56
C ASP A 96 -7.60 1.82 -16.04
N ARG A 97 -7.27 2.73 -15.12
CA ARG A 97 -6.95 4.12 -15.45
C ARG A 97 -5.69 4.21 -16.32
N ILE A 98 -4.64 3.46 -15.99
CA ILE A 98 -3.41 3.43 -16.80
C ILE A 98 -3.71 2.83 -18.17
N MET A 99 -4.49 1.74 -18.24
CA MET A 99 -4.90 1.12 -19.50
C MET A 99 -5.70 2.07 -20.40
N ARG A 100 -6.53 2.95 -19.83
CA ARG A 100 -7.24 4.00 -20.59
C ARG A 100 -6.31 5.08 -21.15
N LEU A 101 -5.10 5.24 -20.61
CA LEU A 101 -4.10 6.16 -21.17
C LEU A 101 -3.45 5.61 -22.46
N ARG A 102 -3.76 4.36 -22.85
CA ARG A 102 -3.31 3.77 -24.12
C ARG A 102 -3.68 4.66 -25.30
N GLY A 103 -2.67 5.13 -26.02
CA GLY A 103 -2.85 6.00 -27.20
C GLY A 103 -2.94 7.49 -26.90
N THR A 104 -3.02 7.93 -25.64
CA THR A 104 -2.98 9.36 -25.27
C THR A 104 -1.59 9.83 -24.85
N THR A 105 -0.77 8.94 -24.29
CA THR A 105 0.63 9.24 -23.95
C THR A 105 1.56 9.08 -25.15
N LYS A 106 2.25 10.18 -25.52
CA LYS A 106 3.34 10.19 -26.51
C LYS A 106 4.75 10.26 -25.90
N GLN A 107 4.85 10.48 -24.59
CA GLN A 107 6.13 10.74 -23.90
C GLN A 107 6.89 9.45 -23.57
N VAL A 108 6.17 8.36 -23.29
CA VAL A 108 6.76 7.05 -22.98
C VAL A 108 6.13 6.01 -23.90
N PRO A 109 6.93 5.17 -24.59
CA PRO A 109 6.41 4.13 -25.46
C PRO A 109 5.50 3.16 -24.68
N TRP A 110 4.33 2.88 -25.24
CA TRP A 110 3.36 1.94 -24.65
C TRP A 110 3.94 0.56 -24.28
N PRO A 111 4.87 -0.04 -25.07
CA PRO A 111 5.48 -1.32 -24.68
C PRO A 111 6.25 -1.26 -23.35
N VAL A 112 6.84 -0.10 -23.02
CA VAL A 112 7.50 0.11 -21.73
C VAL A 112 6.46 0.09 -20.60
N PHE A 113 5.30 0.70 -20.80
CA PHE A 113 4.19 0.62 -19.87
C PHE A 113 3.66 -0.80 -19.71
N GLU A 114 3.52 -1.58 -20.78
CA GLU A 114 3.07 -2.97 -20.68
C GLU A 114 4.05 -3.85 -19.89
N ILE A 115 5.36 -3.68 -20.09
CA ILE A 115 6.38 -4.40 -19.32
C ILE A 115 6.35 -3.98 -17.86
N PHE A 116 6.21 -2.68 -17.59
CA PHE A 116 6.12 -2.17 -16.22
C PHE A 116 4.84 -2.70 -15.55
N LEU A 117 3.68 -2.53 -16.17
CA LEU A 117 2.39 -3.04 -15.69
C LEU A 117 2.42 -4.54 -15.44
N LYS A 118 2.97 -5.36 -16.34
CA LYS A 118 3.13 -6.80 -16.10
C LYS A 118 4.03 -7.14 -14.92
N LYS A 119 4.97 -6.27 -14.56
CA LYS A 119 5.86 -6.46 -13.41
C LYS A 119 5.27 -5.98 -12.09
N ILE A 120 4.37 -4.99 -12.11
CA ILE A 120 3.78 -4.43 -10.88
C ILE A 120 2.31 -4.82 -10.64
N TYR A 121 1.53 -5.14 -11.66
CA TYR A 121 0.16 -5.64 -11.51
C TYR A 121 0.16 -7.08 -10.97
N LYS A 122 -0.50 -7.33 -9.83
CA LYS A 122 -0.57 -8.64 -9.16
C LYS A 122 0.81 -9.28 -8.92
N ARG A 123 1.73 -8.51 -8.35
CA ARG A 123 3.07 -8.98 -7.99
C ARG A 123 2.99 -10.04 -6.87
N SER A 124 2.75 -11.29 -7.24
CA SER A 124 3.14 -12.47 -6.48
C SER A 124 4.43 -12.97 -7.11
N LYS A 125 5.53 -12.91 -6.36
CA LYS A 125 6.79 -13.50 -6.79
C LYS A 125 6.68 -15.02 -6.78
#